data_AF-A0A7X1CHJ0-F1
#
_entry.id   AF-A0A7X1CHJ0-F1
#
_cell.length_a   1.000
_cell.length_b   1.000
_cell.length_c   1.000
_cell.angle_alpha   90.00
_cell.angle_beta   90.00
_cell.angle_gamma   90.00
#
_symmetry.space_group_name_H-M   'P 1'
#
loop_
_entity.id
_entity.type
_entity.pdbx_description
1 polymer ?
#
loop_
_entity_poly.entity_id
_entity_poly.type
_entity_poly.pdbx_seq_one_letter_code
_entity_poly.pdbx_strand_id
1 'polypeptide(L)'
;MTKNKALLKLSDNVILNKRNDAMAIEMAQTKDYYQKTILEAFAAFIPKQAVIYEMDSQFISHAVYFTKYCDVNQVYLFEKNRAKYKALRADIRRNKAVRIECLRPEWDKNSFSKLDKGKPVIFGPKPADIIHFSKRVLEEDLFEKMITQLEKDKPLLWLDTGSTNFAKITRWLGKLQYQVQKQLDHQAIYAVQKALPKSEPGEKHELASKIFEQLEIYKRQLHQLQQEYDKKLAQIKAEQAEKITRLEDKHHAIEQKWENESKKQAALAQQSEQKRKQYQKETREAKQVVQHISDALNAEKAVNHDLNIRMLALLMEEKPILLTMEARQIQQKKELSNLRYENIKLTRHLASMTEKYQRLNDTKVIRMMRKYWNFKKKRRLRNDT
;
A
#
# COMPACT_ATOMS: atom_id res chain seq x y z
N MET A 1 25.49 -1.11 0.64
CA MET A 1 24.53 -0.37 1.50
C MET A 1 24.15 -1.22 2.71
N THR A 2 24.74 -0.95 3.88
CA THR A 2 24.34 -1.60 5.14
C THR A 2 23.06 -0.95 5.64
N LYS A 3 21.92 -1.65 5.53
CA LYS A 3 20.67 -1.21 6.17
C LYS A 3 20.96 -0.97 7.65
N ASN A 4 20.75 0.25 8.15
CA ASN A 4 20.86 0.57 9.57
C ASN A 4 19.90 -0.36 10.33
N LYS A 5 20.44 -1.42 10.94
CA LYS A 5 19.64 -2.31 11.78
C LYS A 5 19.15 -1.49 12.96
N ALA A 6 17.84 -1.46 13.16
CA ALA A 6 17.24 -0.78 14.30
C ALA A 6 17.88 -1.32 15.60
N LEU A 7 18.21 -0.41 16.50
CA LEU A 7 18.69 -0.75 17.84
C LEU A 7 17.51 -0.72 18.81
N LEU A 8 17.54 -1.60 19.80
CA LEU A 8 16.62 -1.65 20.92
C LEU A 8 17.26 -0.90 22.09
N LYS A 9 16.60 0.14 22.59
CA LYS A 9 17.02 0.91 23.76
C LYS A 9 16.09 0.61 24.93
N LEU A 10 16.66 0.20 26.07
CA LEU A 10 15.95 -0.03 27.33
C LEU A 10 15.90 1.25 28.18
N SER A 11 15.07 1.25 29.23
CA SER A 11 14.81 2.37 30.14
C SER A 11 16.07 2.94 30.80
N ASP A 12 17.04 2.08 31.06
CA ASP A 12 18.29 2.38 31.74
C ASP A 12 19.46 2.71 30.79
N ASN A 13 19.13 3.06 29.54
CA ASN A 13 20.04 3.34 28.42
C ASN A 13 20.87 2.15 27.93
N VAL A 14 20.52 0.91 28.26
CA VAL A 14 21.10 -0.26 27.58
C VAL A 14 20.65 -0.30 26.12
N ILE A 15 21.60 -0.55 25.20
CA ILE A 15 21.37 -0.57 23.76
C ILE A 15 21.78 -1.91 23.17
N LEU A 16 20.80 -2.68 22.71
CA LEU A 16 20.97 -4.00 22.12
C LEU A 16 20.63 -3.99 20.62
N ASN A 17 21.19 -4.92 19.86
CA ASN A 17 20.74 -5.15 18.49
C ASN A 17 19.29 -5.67 18.51
N LYS A 18 18.39 -5.03 17.76
CA LYS A 18 17.01 -5.51 17.65
C LYS A 18 17.01 -6.83 16.89
N ARG A 19 16.60 -7.91 17.58
CA ARG A 19 16.35 -9.22 17.00
C ARG A 19 14.87 -9.33 16.65
N ASN A 20 14.53 -10.22 15.72
CA ASN A 20 13.15 -10.52 15.41
C ASN A 20 12.75 -11.81 16.14
N ASP A 21 12.82 -11.78 17.47
CA ASP A 21 12.45 -12.87 18.36
C ASP A 21 11.51 -12.38 19.46
N ALA A 22 10.83 -13.31 20.13
CA ALA A 22 9.84 -13.01 21.17
C ALA A 22 10.46 -12.18 22.31
N MET A 23 11.70 -12.48 22.70
CA MET A 23 12.46 -11.73 23.72
C MET A 23 12.62 -10.26 23.33
N ALA A 24 13.04 -9.96 22.10
CA ALA A 24 13.19 -8.59 21.62
C ALA A 24 11.85 -7.85 21.49
N ILE A 25 10.76 -8.56 21.18
CA ILE A 25 9.40 -7.98 21.17
C ILE A 25 8.99 -7.57 22.59
N GLU A 26 9.14 -8.47 23.57
CA GLU A 26 8.82 -8.19 24.97
C GLU A 26 9.63 -6.99 25.49
N MET A 27 10.95 -7.00 25.33
CA MET A 27 11.79 -5.87 25.75
C MET A 27 11.46 -4.57 25.02
N ALA A 28 11.03 -4.63 23.75
CA ALA A 28 10.60 -3.46 23.01
C ALA A 28 9.29 -2.87 23.54
N GLN A 29 8.39 -3.72 24.05
CA GLN A 29 7.12 -3.35 24.66
C GLN A 29 7.32 -2.81 26.08
N THR A 30 8.02 -3.54 26.94
CA THR A 30 8.24 -3.17 28.36
C THR A 30 9.28 -2.07 28.54
N LYS A 31 10.15 -1.86 27.54
CA LYS A 31 11.36 -1.04 27.64
C LYS A 31 12.30 -1.49 28.76
N ASP A 32 12.25 -2.77 29.11
CA ASP A 32 13.02 -3.33 30.21
C ASP A 32 13.74 -4.61 29.81
N TYR A 33 14.51 -5.18 30.74
CA TYR A 33 15.15 -6.47 30.55
C TYR A 33 14.09 -7.58 30.38
N TYR A 34 14.35 -8.53 29.47
CA TYR A 34 13.55 -9.75 29.33
C TYR A 34 13.48 -10.47 30.68
N GLN A 35 12.28 -10.90 31.10
CA GLN A 35 12.06 -11.60 32.38
C GLN A 35 12.61 -10.87 33.61
N LYS A 36 12.54 -9.53 33.65
CA LYS A 36 13.06 -8.72 34.77
C LYS A 36 12.61 -9.18 36.16
N THR A 37 11.35 -9.53 36.35
CA THR A 37 10.83 -9.97 37.65
C THR A 37 11.53 -11.25 38.14
N ILE A 38 11.87 -12.16 37.23
CA ILE A 38 12.62 -13.38 37.53
C ILE A 38 14.08 -13.02 37.83
N LEU A 39 14.70 -12.14 37.03
CA LEU A 39 16.07 -11.66 37.26
C LEU A 39 16.22 -11.02 38.64
N GLU A 40 15.29 -10.17 39.06
CA GLU A 40 15.28 -9.54 40.38
C GLU A 40 15.13 -10.57 41.51
N ALA A 41 14.20 -11.52 41.37
CA ALA A 41 13.99 -12.57 42.35
C ALA A 41 15.22 -13.49 42.49
N PHE A 42 15.90 -13.79 41.39
CA PHE A 42 17.03 -14.73 41.37
C PHE A 42 18.37 -14.04 41.66
N ALA A 43 18.47 -12.72 41.49
CA ALA A 43 19.66 -11.94 41.84
C ALA A 43 20.08 -12.11 43.31
N ALA A 44 19.12 -12.32 44.22
CA ALA A 44 19.37 -12.55 45.64
C ALA A 44 20.18 -13.83 45.94
N PHE A 45 20.19 -14.80 45.01
CA PHE A 45 20.93 -16.05 45.14
C PHE A 45 22.32 -15.98 44.51
N ILE A 46 22.65 -14.89 43.81
CA ILE A 46 23.93 -14.74 43.13
C ILE A 46 25.00 -14.34 44.16
N PRO A 47 26.06 -15.16 44.37
CA PRO A 47 27.14 -14.80 45.28
C PRO A 47 27.85 -13.51 44.84
N LYS A 48 28.42 -12.77 45.79
CA LYS A 48 29.31 -11.65 45.47
C LYS A 48 30.54 -12.16 44.73
N GLN A 49 31.00 -11.39 43.75
CA GLN A 49 32.08 -11.72 42.84
C GLN A 49 31.85 -13.04 42.06
N ALA A 50 30.59 -13.42 41.81
CA ALA A 50 30.28 -14.65 41.10
C ALA A 50 30.80 -14.66 39.65
N VAL A 51 31.18 -15.84 39.19
CA VAL A 51 31.39 -16.20 37.79
C VAL A 51 30.13 -16.87 37.26
N ILE A 52 29.48 -16.23 36.27
CA ILE A 52 28.21 -16.71 35.70
C ILE A 52 28.46 -17.25 34.30
N TYR A 53 27.96 -18.46 34.03
CA TYR A 53 27.89 -19.04 32.70
C TYR A 53 26.47 -18.85 32.16
N GLU A 54 26.31 -17.95 31.20
CA GLU A 54 25.08 -17.81 30.41
C GLU A 54 25.19 -18.70 29.18
N MET A 55 24.57 -19.87 29.26
CA MET A 55 24.72 -20.91 28.25
C MET A 55 23.95 -20.61 26.97
N ASP A 56 23.02 -19.65 27.02
CA ASP A 56 22.23 -19.24 25.86
C ASP A 56 22.53 -17.79 25.43
N SER A 57 23.17 -17.67 24.27
CA SER A 57 23.48 -16.39 23.63
C SER A 57 22.29 -15.47 23.33
N GLN A 58 21.06 -15.98 23.37
CA GLN A 58 19.85 -15.17 23.25
C GLN A 58 19.62 -14.27 24.47
N PHE A 59 20.14 -14.67 25.62
CA PHE A 59 19.99 -13.99 26.91
C PHE A 59 21.11 -12.98 27.17
N ILE A 60 21.56 -12.27 26.13
CA ILE A 60 22.51 -11.16 26.30
C ILE A 60 21.96 -10.06 27.22
N SER A 61 20.64 -9.87 27.26
CA SER A 61 19.99 -8.99 28.22
C SER A 61 20.26 -9.41 29.66
N HIS A 62 20.17 -10.70 29.99
CA HIS A 62 20.49 -11.23 31.32
C HIS A 62 21.97 -11.01 31.65
N ALA A 63 22.87 -11.33 30.73
CA ALA A 63 24.30 -11.11 30.93
C ALA A 63 24.63 -9.64 31.22
N VAL A 64 24.02 -8.70 30.50
CA VAL A 64 24.17 -7.25 30.75
C VAL A 64 23.54 -6.86 32.10
N TYR A 65 22.37 -7.39 32.44
CA TYR A 65 21.71 -7.17 33.72
C TYR A 65 22.63 -7.56 34.88
N PHE A 66 23.19 -8.76 34.86
CA PHE A 66 24.09 -9.22 35.93
C PHE A 66 25.31 -8.31 36.09
N THR A 67 25.91 -7.84 34.99
CA THR A 67 27.06 -6.93 35.11
C THR A 67 26.73 -5.54 35.66
N LYS A 68 25.46 -5.11 35.58
CA LYS A 68 25.03 -3.77 35.97
C LYS A 68 24.42 -3.75 37.37
N TYR A 69 23.65 -4.78 37.73
CA TYR A 69 22.87 -4.82 38.96
C TYR A 69 23.34 -5.88 39.96
N CYS A 70 24.21 -6.81 39.55
CA CYS A 70 24.80 -7.80 40.44
C CYS A 70 26.31 -7.53 40.59
N ASP A 71 26.85 -7.80 41.78
CA ASP A 71 28.29 -7.70 42.02
C ASP A 71 29.01 -8.94 41.48
N VAL A 72 29.05 -9.11 40.15
CA VAL A 72 29.66 -10.27 39.48
C VAL A 72 31.10 -10.01 39.08
N ASN A 73 31.97 -11.02 39.16
CA ASN A 73 33.36 -10.93 38.72
C ASN A 73 33.44 -11.04 37.19
N GLN A 74 32.75 -12.02 36.62
CA GLN A 74 32.79 -12.31 35.19
C GLN A 74 31.51 -13.02 34.73
N VAL A 75 31.01 -12.66 33.55
CA VAL A 75 29.96 -13.39 32.85
C VAL A 75 30.55 -13.97 31.57
N TYR A 76 30.38 -15.28 31.35
CA TYR A 76 30.75 -15.95 30.12
C TYR A 76 29.51 -16.28 29.31
N LEU A 77 29.49 -15.82 28.05
CA LEU A 77 28.38 -16.02 27.13
C LEU A 77 28.82 -16.91 25.96
N PHE A 78 28.15 -18.05 25.76
CA PHE A 78 28.57 -19.04 24.78
C PHE A 78 27.80 -18.94 23.45
N GLU A 79 28.51 -18.82 22.33
CA GLU A 79 27.89 -18.74 21.00
C GLU A 79 28.73 -19.46 19.92
N LYS A 80 28.15 -20.48 19.29
CA LYS A 80 28.79 -21.28 18.24
C LYS A 80 28.76 -20.57 16.88
N ASN A 81 27.70 -19.81 16.59
CA ASN A 81 27.48 -19.16 15.30
C ASN A 81 28.30 -17.87 15.18
N ARG A 82 29.21 -17.83 14.19
CA ARG A 82 30.13 -16.70 13.96
C ARG A 82 29.44 -15.35 13.75
N ALA A 83 28.27 -15.32 13.09
CA ALA A 83 27.55 -14.08 12.83
C ALA A 83 26.89 -13.54 14.10
N LYS A 84 26.22 -14.42 14.87
CA LYS A 84 25.64 -14.08 16.17
C LYS A 84 26.73 -13.66 17.17
N TYR A 85 27.86 -14.35 17.19
CA TYR A 85 29.01 -14.01 18.02
C TYR A 85 29.50 -12.57 17.79
N LYS A 86 29.63 -12.16 16.51
CA LYS A 86 30.01 -10.78 16.17
C LYS A 86 28.97 -9.76 16.64
N ALA A 87 27.68 -10.07 16.49
CA ALA A 87 26.59 -9.21 16.94
C ALA A 87 26.61 -9.03 18.46
N LEU A 88 26.80 -10.11 19.21
CA LEU A 88 26.91 -10.09 20.68
C LEU A 88 28.07 -9.23 21.17
N ARG A 89 29.25 -9.34 20.54
CA ARG A 89 30.37 -8.48 20.89
C ARG A 89 30.09 -7.00 20.63
N ALA A 90 29.31 -6.68 19.59
CA ALA A 90 28.88 -5.31 19.35
C ALA A 90 27.94 -4.83 20.47
N ASP A 91 27.02 -5.69 20.95
CA ASP A 91 26.14 -5.38 22.09
C ASP A 91 26.94 -5.17 23.38
N ILE A 92 27.90 -6.05 23.68
CA ILE A 92 28.78 -5.93 24.86
C ILE A 92 29.58 -4.62 24.83
N ARG A 93 30.21 -4.30 23.69
CA ARG A 93 31.00 -3.07 23.52
C ARG A 93 30.14 -1.82 23.66
N ARG A 94 28.95 -1.81 23.05
CA ARG A 94 28.03 -0.66 23.08
C ARG A 94 27.58 -0.33 24.50
N ASN A 95 27.39 -1.35 25.34
CA ASN A 95 26.97 -1.20 26.74
C ASN A 95 28.15 -1.08 27.72
N LYS A 96 29.39 -1.01 27.24
CA LYS A 96 30.61 -0.97 28.08
C LYS A 96 30.66 -2.10 29.13
N ALA A 97 30.07 -3.25 28.81
CA ALA A 97 29.97 -4.39 29.73
C ALA A 97 31.27 -5.21 29.74
N VAL A 98 32.35 -4.62 30.28
CA VAL A 98 33.72 -5.18 30.24
C VAL A 98 33.86 -6.53 30.94
N ARG A 99 32.93 -6.85 31.86
CA ARG A 99 32.87 -8.13 32.59
C ARG A 99 32.16 -9.24 31.81
N ILE A 100 31.76 -9.02 30.55
CA ILE A 100 31.18 -10.06 29.70
C ILE A 100 32.22 -10.53 28.67
N GLU A 101 32.57 -11.81 28.71
CA GLU A 101 33.42 -12.44 27.70
C GLU A 101 32.59 -13.42 26.87
N CYS A 102 32.59 -13.21 25.55
CA CYS A 102 31.87 -14.09 24.63
C CYS A 102 32.82 -15.18 24.13
N LEU A 103 32.46 -16.44 24.36
CA LEU A 103 33.27 -17.60 24.04
C LEU A 103 32.60 -18.45 22.96
N ARG A 104 33.40 -19.04 22.08
CA ARG A 104 32.97 -20.07 21.14
C ARG A 104 33.35 -21.43 21.72
N PRO A 105 32.36 -22.26 22.08
CA PRO A 105 32.63 -23.55 22.72
C PRO A 105 32.88 -24.67 21.71
N GLU A 106 33.82 -25.56 22.04
CA GLU A 106 34.01 -26.89 21.49
C GLU A 106 33.77 -27.92 22.61
N TRP A 107 32.49 -28.15 22.93
CA TRP A 107 32.05 -28.93 24.09
C TRP A 107 32.67 -30.34 24.16
N ASP A 108 32.78 -31.02 23.01
CA ASP A 108 33.31 -32.38 22.94
C ASP A 108 34.80 -32.47 23.32
N LYS A 109 35.53 -31.36 23.19
CA LYS A 109 36.95 -31.25 23.58
C LYS A 109 37.16 -30.50 24.89
N ASN A 110 36.07 -30.05 25.53
CA ASN A 110 36.11 -29.13 26.66
C ASN A 110 37.05 -27.92 26.43
N SER A 111 37.00 -27.37 25.22
CA SER A 111 37.86 -26.25 24.80
C SER A 111 37.02 -25.05 24.40
N PHE A 112 37.50 -23.85 24.73
CA PHE A 112 36.81 -22.61 24.43
C PHE A 112 37.77 -21.67 23.71
N SER A 113 37.24 -20.88 22.78
CA SER A 113 38.03 -19.87 22.10
C SER A 113 37.34 -18.51 22.14
N LYS A 114 38.15 -17.45 22.22
CA LYS A 114 37.69 -16.07 22.04
C LYS A 114 38.33 -15.44 20.82
N LEU A 115 37.65 -14.47 20.21
CA LEU A 115 38.26 -13.72 19.11
C LEU A 115 39.12 -12.57 19.64
N ASP A 116 40.43 -12.70 19.54
CA ASP A 116 41.37 -11.60 19.78
C ASP A 116 41.97 -11.12 18.45
N LYS A 117 41.87 -9.81 18.19
CA LYS A 117 42.24 -9.17 16.91
C LYS A 117 41.77 -9.94 15.65
N GLY A 118 40.60 -10.56 15.75
CA GLY A 118 39.98 -11.34 14.66
C GLY A 118 40.43 -12.80 14.54
N LYS A 119 41.40 -13.26 15.35
CA LYS A 119 41.86 -14.64 15.39
C LYS A 119 41.28 -15.38 16.60
N PRO A 120 40.87 -16.66 16.47
CA PRO A 120 40.47 -17.46 17.62
C PRO A 120 41.71 -17.78 18.47
N VAL A 121 41.61 -17.52 19.77
CA VAL A 121 42.63 -17.85 20.77
C VAL A 121 41.98 -18.75 21.82
N ILE A 122 42.65 -19.86 22.16
CA ILE A 122 42.18 -20.77 23.20
C ILE A 122 42.10 -20.02 24.52
N PHE A 123 41.01 -20.21 25.24
CA PHE A 123 40.70 -19.50 26.47
C PHE A 123 40.15 -20.48 27.51
N GLY A 124 40.72 -20.47 28.72
CA GLY A 124 40.21 -21.24 29.85
C GLY A 124 39.29 -20.37 30.71
N PRO A 125 37.96 -20.55 30.67
CA PRO A 125 37.06 -19.83 31.56
C PRO A 125 37.27 -20.26 33.03
N LYS A 126 37.07 -19.34 33.96
CA LYS A 126 37.10 -19.63 35.40
C LYS A 126 35.93 -20.56 35.78
N PRO A 127 36.07 -21.44 36.79
CA PRO A 127 34.96 -22.24 37.32
C PRO A 127 33.71 -21.38 37.57
N ALA A 128 32.55 -21.89 37.21
CA ALA A 128 31.30 -21.18 37.37
C ALA A 128 30.82 -21.27 38.83
N ASP A 129 30.34 -20.16 39.38
CA ASP A 129 29.52 -20.18 40.60
C ASP A 129 28.05 -20.44 40.25
N ILE A 130 27.63 -20.02 39.05
CA ILE A 130 26.26 -20.17 38.56
C ILE A 130 26.28 -20.52 37.08
N ILE A 131 25.44 -21.48 36.69
CA ILE A 131 25.19 -21.81 35.29
C ILE A 131 23.70 -21.65 34.99
N HIS A 132 23.37 -20.79 34.02
CA HIS A 132 22.02 -20.62 33.52
C HIS A 132 21.82 -21.43 32.24
N PHE A 133 20.84 -22.34 32.27
CA PHE A 133 20.42 -23.14 31.13
C PHE A 133 19.00 -22.77 30.71
N SER A 134 18.89 -22.13 29.54
CA SER A 134 17.60 -21.87 28.91
C SER A 134 16.93 -23.17 28.44
N LYS A 135 15.63 -23.09 28.15
CA LYS A 135 14.86 -24.19 27.55
C LYS A 135 15.57 -24.81 26.33
N ARG A 136 16.03 -23.96 25.41
CA ARG A 136 16.70 -24.40 24.18
C ARG A 136 17.99 -25.17 24.46
N VAL A 137 18.80 -24.68 25.40
CA VAL A 137 20.08 -25.33 25.73
C VAL A 137 19.86 -26.70 26.37
N LEU A 138 18.83 -26.83 27.21
CA LEU A 138 18.43 -28.11 27.81
C LEU A 138 17.91 -29.10 26.75
N GLU A 139 17.24 -28.61 25.71
CA GLU A 139 16.76 -29.42 24.58
C GLU A 139 17.91 -29.88 23.64
N GLU A 140 19.06 -29.21 23.66
CA GLU A 140 20.28 -29.58 22.89
C GLU A 140 21.17 -30.64 23.61
N ASP A 141 20.68 -31.27 24.68
CA ASP A 141 21.43 -32.23 25.53
C ASP A 141 22.78 -31.70 26.06
N LEU A 142 22.95 -30.37 26.11
CA LEU A 142 24.22 -29.77 26.56
C LEU A 142 24.48 -30.05 28.05
N PHE A 143 23.42 -30.24 28.83
CA PHE A 143 23.51 -30.61 30.23
C PHE A 143 24.35 -31.88 30.44
N GLU A 144 24.20 -32.89 29.56
CA GLU A 144 24.93 -34.16 29.68
C GLU A 144 26.43 -33.99 29.45
N LYS A 145 26.80 -33.11 28.51
CA LYS A 145 28.21 -32.78 28.22
C LYS A 145 28.91 -32.07 29.38
N MET A 146 28.14 -31.55 30.35
CA MET A 146 28.67 -30.81 31.49
C MET A 146 28.64 -31.59 32.80
N ILE A 147 28.11 -32.82 32.85
CA ILE A 147 27.94 -33.60 34.09
C ILE A 147 29.24 -33.67 34.90
N THR A 148 30.36 -34.01 34.28
CA THR A 148 31.67 -34.10 34.95
C THR A 148 32.10 -32.76 35.56
N GLN A 149 31.80 -31.64 34.90
CA GLN A 149 32.08 -30.31 35.43
C GLN A 149 31.14 -29.95 36.59
N LEU A 150 29.86 -30.32 36.48
CA LEU A 150 28.84 -30.10 37.52
C LEU A 150 29.15 -30.88 38.80
N GLU A 151 29.69 -32.10 38.68
CA GLU A 151 30.15 -32.93 39.80
C GLU A 151 31.34 -32.30 40.53
N LYS A 152 32.28 -31.74 39.75
CA LYS A 152 33.52 -31.15 40.25
C LYS A 152 33.29 -29.80 40.92
N ASP A 153 32.65 -28.87 40.22
CA ASP A 153 32.56 -27.48 40.64
C ASP A 153 31.34 -27.20 41.52
N LYS A 154 30.30 -28.04 41.41
CA LYS A 154 29.04 -27.91 42.17
C LYS A 154 28.41 -26.50 42.11
N PRO A 155 28.29 -25.87 40.93
CA PRO A 155 27.74 -24.52 40.80
C PRO A 155 26.25 -24.47 41.16
N LEU A 156 25.70 -23.29 41.44
CA LEU A 156 24.24 -23.10 41.41
C LEU A 156 23.74 -23.27 39.98
N LEU A 157 22.60 -23.95 39.82
CA LEU A 157 22.01 -24.16 38.50
C LEU A 157 20.71 -23.37 38.40
N TRP A 158 20.63 -22.45 37.45
CA TRP A 158 19.38 -21.83 37.05
C TRP A 158 18.88 -22.53 35.79
N LEU A 159 17.76 -23.24 35.91
CA LEU A 159 17.19 -24.05 34.83
C LEU A 159 15.80 -23.56 34.43
N ASP A 160 15.52 -23.59 33.12
CA ASP A 160 14.16 -23.51 32.58
C ASP A 160 13.45 -24.87 32.69
N THR A 161 12.42 -24.93 33.52
CA THR A 161 11.68 -26.16 33.83
C THR A 161 10.62 -26.50 32.78
N GLY A 162 10.41 -25.65 31.77
CA GLY A 162 9.46 -25.84 30.67
C GLY A 162 10.01 -26.63 29.48
N SER A 163 11.22 -27.18 29.58
CA SER A 163 11.83 -28.03 28.55
C SER A 163 11.23 -29.43 28.53
N THR A 164 11.11 -30.03 27.33
CA THR A 164 10.58 -31.41 27.19
C THR A 164 11.50 -32.45 27.84
N ASN A 165 12.79 -32.15 27.95
CA ASN A 165 13.81 -33.02 28.53
C ASN A 165 13.92 -32.89 30.06
N PHE A 166 13.09 -32.06 30.70
CA PHE A 166 13.25 -31.73 32.11
C PHE A 166 13.14 -32.94 33.05
N ALA A 167 12.32 -33.94 32.72
CA ALA A 167 12.22 -35.17 33.49
C ALA A 167 13.55 -35.95 33.53
N LYS A 168 14.27 -35.99 32.40
CA LYS A 168 15.61 -36.62 32.29
C LYS A 168 16.63 -35.83 33.11
N ILE A 169 16.60 -34.51 33.01
CA ILE A 169 17.48 -33.60 33.78
C ILE A 169 17.24 -33.74 35.28
N THR A 170 15.98 -33.83 35.72
CA THR A 170 15.63 -34.01 37.14
C THR A 170 16.22 -35.29 37.73
N ARG A 171 16.27 -36.39 36.96
CA ARG A 171 16.93 -37.63 37.40
C ARG A 171 18.43 -37.42 37.60
N TRP A 172 19.09 -36.69 36.70
CA TRP A 172 20.51 -36.34 36.84
C TRP A 172 20.74 -35.45 38.05
N LEU A 173 19.93 -34.40 38.24
CA LEU A 173 20.00 -33.52 39.40
C LEU A 173 19.88 -34.31 40.71
N GLY A 174 18.97 -35.28 40.77
CA GLY A 174 18.83 -36.18 41.93
C GLY A 174 20.10 -37.01 42.22
N LYS A 175 20.71 -37.58 41.18
CA LYS A 175 22.00 -38.30 41.31
C LYS A 175 23.12 -37.40 41.81
N LEU A 176 23.13 -36.16 41.35
CA LEU A 176 24.11 -35.13 41.72
C LEU A 176 23.77 -34.42 43.03
N GLN A 177 22.71 -34.84 43.74
CA GLN A 177 22.25 -34.28 45.01
C GLN A 177 21.88 -32.80 44.95
N TYR A 178 21.38 -32.34 43.80
CA TYR A 178 20.83 -31.00 43.64
C TYR A 178 19.38 -30.94 44.11
N GLN A 179 19.03 -29.88 44.83
CA GLN A 179 17.68 -29.61 45.30
C GLN A 179 17.22 -28.22 44.87
N VAL A 180 15.92 -28.08 44.63
CA VAL A 180 15.28 -26.80 44.31
C VAL A 180 15.38 -25.89 45.54
N GLN A 181 16.01 -24.73 45.37
CA GLN A 181 16.05 -23.66 46.37
C GLN A 181 14.89 -22.69 46.16
N LYS A 182 14.61 -22.36 44.90
CA LYS A 182 13.54 -21.43 44.53
C LYS A 182 12.99 -21.82 43.17
N GLN A 183 11.67 -21.74 43.03
CA GLN A 183 10.98 -21.86 41.75
C GLN A 183 10.04 -20.66 41.56
N LEU A 184 10.05 -20.09 40.36
CA LEU A 184 9.14 -19.05 39.93
C LEU A 184 8.76 -19.33 38.48
N ASP A 185 7.46 -19.51 38.23
CA ASP A 185 6.93 -19.93 36.93
C ASP A 185 7.66 -21.18 36.39
N HIS A 186 8.24 -21.08 35.20
CA HIS A 186 9.01 -22.12 34.53
C HIS A 186 10.53 -21.98 34.75
N GLN A 187 10.96 -21.32 35.83
CA GLN A 187 12.38 -21.11 36.16
C GLN A 187 12.66 -21.59 37.58
N ALA A 188 13.77 -22.30 37.77
CA ALA A 188 14.16 -22.79 39.09
C ALA A 188 15.66 -22.70 39.34
N ILE A 189 16.03 -22.38 40.58
CA ILE A 189 17.40 -22.45 41.09
C ILE A 189 17.59 -23.74 41.86
N TYR A 190 18.64 -24.47 41.53
CA TYR A 190 19.08 -25.66 42.24
C TYR A 190 20.44 -25.43 42.90
N ALA A 191 20.61 -25.99 44.09
CA ALA A 191 21.87 -26.02 44.82
C ALA A 191 22.15 -27.44 45.34
N VAL A 192 23.43 -27.79 45.48
CA VAL A 192 23.82 -29.07 46.08
C VAL A 192 23.41 -29.10 47.55
N GLN A 193 22.73 -30.18 47.96
CA GLN A 193 22.33 -30.38 49.34
C GLN A 193 23.58 -30.54 50.21
N LYS A 194 23.74 -29.67 51.23
CA LYS A 194 24.70 -29.94 52.31
C LYS A 194 24.17 -31.12 53.10
N ALA A 195 24.96 -32.20 53.19
CA ALA A 195 24.57 -33.41 53.90
C ALA A 195 24.03 -33.06 55.29
N LEU A 196 22.74 -33.35 55.54
CA LEU A 196 22.17 -33.19 56.87
C LEU A 196 22.90 -34.15 57.83
N PRO A 197 23.18 -33.71 59.07
CA PRO A 197 23.67 -34.62 60.11
C PRO A 197 22.66 -35.75 60.29
N LYS A 198 23.13 -36.98 60.22
CA LYS A 198 22.33 -38.21 60.36
C LYS A 198 21.63 -38.17 61.72
N SER A 199 20.31 -37.96 61.72
CA SER A 199 19.48 -38.04 62.92
C SER A 199 19.41 -39.50 63.40
N GLU A 200 19.63 -39.70 64.70
CA GLU A 200 19.71 -41.00 65.38
C GLU A 200 18.40 -41.80 65.37
N PRO A 201 18.45 -43.14 65.53
CA PRO A 201 17.34 -44.03 65.19
C PRO A 201 16.25 -44.20 66.26
N GLY A 202 16.27 -43.43 67.36
CA GLY A 202 15.52 -43.71 68.59
C GLY A 202 14.11 -43.11 68.71
N GLU A 203 13.81 -42.00 68.02
CA GLU A 203 12.54 -41.27 68.18
C GLU A 203 11.43 -41.73 67.21
N LYS A 204 11.58 -42.87 66.55
CA LYS A 204 10.71 -43.24 65.42
C LYS A 204 9.24 -43.45 65.78
N HIS A 205 8.91 -43.85 67.01
CA HIS A 205 7.55 -44.29 67.33
C HIS A 205 6.64 -43.16 67.86
N GLU A 206 7.19 -42.21 68.63
CA GLU A 206 6.49 -40.97 69.01
C GLU A 206 6.40 -40.00 67.84
N LEU A 207 7.47 -39.89 67.04
CA LEU A 207 7.49 -39.09 65.83
C LEU A 207 6.46 -39.62 64.82
N ALA A 208 6.37 -40.95 64.63
CA ALA A 208 5.37 -41.55 63.76
C ALA A 208 3.94 -41.20 64.20
N SER A 209 3.64 -41.23 65.50
CA SER A 209 2.30 -40.91 66.01
C SER A 209 1.95 -39.43 65.80
N LYS A 210 2.89 -38.50 66.07
CA LYS A 210 2.74 -37.07 65.77
C LYS A 210 2.62 -36.81 64.26
N ILE A 211 3.35 -37.56 63.43
CA ILE A 211 3.28 -37.49 61.97
C ILE A 211 1.89 -37.96 61.50
N PHE A 212 1.33 -39.04 62.05
CA PHE A 212 0.00 -39.50 61.67
C PHE A 212 -1.10 -38.50 62.04
N GLU A 213 -1.01 -37.89 63.22
CA GLU A 213 -1.96 -36.86 63.65
C GLU A 213 -1.87 -35.60 62.77
N GLN A 214 -0.65 -35.17 62.43
CA GLN A 214 -0.42 -34.12 61.43
C GLN A 214 -0.94 -34.50 60.04
N LEU A 215 -0.75 -35.76 59.60
CA LEU A 215 -1.25 -36.23 58.30
C LEU A 215 -2.78 -36.20 58.24
N GLU A 216 -3.49 -36.54 59.32
CA GLU A 216 -4.95 -36.43 59.37
C GLU A 216 -5.42 -34.96 59.37
N ILE A 217 -4.71 -34.07 60.07
CA ILE A 217 -4.96 -32.62 59.97
C ILE A 217 -4.75 -32.12 58.53
N TYR A 218 -3.64 -32.50 57.89
CA TYR A 218 -3.37 -32.13 56.50
C TYR A 218 -4.38 -32.71 55.53
N LYS A 219 -4.86 -33.94 55.76
CA LYS A 219 -5.90 -34.56 54.94
C LYS A 219 -7.23 -33.80 55.02
N ARG A 220 -7.61 -33.33 56.22
CA ARG A 220 -8.80 -32.47 56.40
C ARG A 220 -8.61 -31.12 55.71
N GLN A 221 -7.45 -30.49 55.85
CA GLN A 221 -7.13 -29.23 55.16
C GLN A 221 -7.14 -29.40 53.64
N LEU A 222 -6.57 -30.49 53.12
CA LEU A 222 -6.63 -30.84 51.70
C LEU A 222 -8.07 -31.01 51.22
N HIS A 223 -8.92 -31.67 52.02
CA HIS A 223 -10.30 -31.87 51.63
C HIS A 223 -11.11 -30.54 51.64
N GLN A 224 -10.86 -29.65 52.60
CA GLN A 224 -11.42 -28.30 52.62
C GLN A 224 -10.97 -27.48 51.41
N LEU A 225 -9.67 -27.48 51.12
CA LEU A 225 -9.11 -26.83 49.94
C LEU A 225 -9.73 -27.40 48.66
N GLN A 226 -9.89 -28.72 48.56
CA GLN A 226 -10.54 -29.35 47.41
C GLN A 226 -11.98 -28.85 47.22
N GLN A 227 -12.77 -28.77 48.29
CA GLN A 227 -14.13 -28.22 48.23
C GLN A 227 -14.15 -26.73 47.82
N GLU A 228 -13.20 -25.93 48.29
CA GLU A 228 -13.06 -24.53 47.87
C GLU A 228 -12.68 -24.41 46.39
N TYR A 229 -11.77 -25.28 45.92
CA TYR A 229 -11.40 -25.35 44.51
C TYR A 229 -12.57 -25.78 43.64
N ASP A 230 -13.36 -26.76 44.06
CA ASP A 230 -14.55 -27.22 43.33
C ASP A 230 -15.61 -26.11 43.24
N LYS A 231 -15.82 -25.34 44.31
CA LYS A 231 -16.69 -24.16 44.31
C LYS A 231 -16.18 -23.07 43.35
N LYS A 232 -14.89 -22.76 43.37
CA LYS A 232 -14.27 -21.79 42.44
C LYS A 232 -14.37 -22.27 40.99
N LEU A 233 -14.15 -23.56 40.75
CA LEU A 233 -14.32 -24.16 39.41
C LEU A 233 -15.76 -24.05 38.92
N ALA A 234 -16.75 -24.29 39.78
CA ALA A 234 -18.16 -24.11 39.43
C ALA A 234 -18.49 -22.64 39.09
N GLN A 235 -17.98 -21.68 39.87
CA GLN A 235 -18.13 -20.25 39.59
C GLN A 235 -17.50 -19.86 38.24
N ILE A 236 -16.25 -20.28 38.00
CA ILE A 236 -15.56 -20.01 36.73
C ILE A 236 -16.34 -20.61 35.56
N LYS A 237 -16.86 -21.83 35.69
CA LYS A 237 -17.69 -22.47 34.65
C LYS A 237 -18.98 -21.70 34.38
N ALA A 238 -19.65 -21.19 35.42
CA ALA A 238 -20.86 -20.39 35.27
C ALA A 238 -20.55 -19.03 34.58
N GLU A 239 -19.49 -18.35 34.99
CA GLU A 239 -19.04 -17.10 34.34
C GLU A 239 -18.62 -17.32 32.88
N GLN A 240 -17.96 -18.44 32.59
CA GLN A 240 -17.59 -18.80 31.22
C GLN A 240 -18.84 -19.10 30.37
N ALA A 241 -19.81 -19.83 30.91
CA ALA A 241 -21.07 -20.09 30.22
C ALA A 241 -21.79 -18.77 29.87
N GLU A 242 -21.89 -17.83 30.82
CA GLU A 242 -22.50 -16.52 30.58
C GLU A 242 -21.72 -15.69 29.54
N LYS A 243 -20.38 -15.73 29.58
CA LYS A 243 -19.54 -15.08 28.56
C LYS A 243 -19.77 -15.67 27.18
N ILE A 244 -19.92 -17.00 27.07
CA ILE A 244 -20.21 -17.68 25.81
C ILE A 244 -21.58 -17.23 25.27
N THR A 245 -22.62 -17.22 26.10
CA THR A 245 -23.97 -16.78 25.66
C THR A 245 -23.93 -15.33 25.16
N ARG A 246 -23.27 -14.43 25.89
CA ARG A 246 -23.10 -13.03 25.46
C ARG A 246 -22.31 -12.87 24.16
N LEU A 247 -21.37 -13.78 23.89
CA LEU A 247 -20.59 -13.77 22.64
C LEU A 247 -21.41 -14.33 21.48
N GLU A 248 -22.22 -15.37 21.71
CA GLU A 248 -23.17 -15.93 20.74
C GLU A 248 -24.22 -14.88 20.33
N ASP A 249 -24.80 -14.15 21.30
CA ASP A 249 -25.73 -13.05 21.03
C ASP A 249 -25.10 -11.94 20.18
N LYS A 250 -23.84 -11.58 20.49
CA LYS A 250 -23.08 -10.60 19.69
C LYS A 250 -22.80 -11.12 18.29
N HIS A 251 -22.47 -12.40 18.16
CA HIS A 251 -22.21 -13.02 16.86
C HIS A 251 -23.48 -13.00 15.99
N HIS A 252 -24.62 -13.41 16.55
CA HIS A 252 -25.90 -13.34 15.85
C HIS A 252 -26.28 -11.91 15.45
N ALA A 253 -26.05 -10.91 16.32
CA ALA A 253 -26.28 -9.53 15.96
C ALA A 253 -25.38 -9.04 14.81
N ILE A 254 -24.14 -9.51 14.74
CA ILE A 254 -23.22 -9.22 13.63
C ILE A 254 -23.68 -9.90 12.34
N GLU A 255 -24.08 -11.17 12.39
CA GLU A 255 -24.62 -11.90 11.23
C GLU A 255 -25.85 -11.21 10.64
N GLN A 256 -26.80 -10.80 11.48
CA GLN A 256 -27.99 -10.05 11.03
C GLN A 256 -27.62 -8.71 10.38
N LYS A 257 -26.63 -7.99 10.93
CA LYS A 257 -26.12 -6.75 10.32
C LYS A 257 -25.51 -7.03 8.95
N TRP A 258 -24.70 -8.07 8.85
CA TRP A 258 -24.03 -8.44 7.60
C TRP A 258 -25.02 -8.90 6.53
N GLU A 259 -26.05 -9.66 6.90
CA GLU A 259 -27.13 -10.04 5.99
C GLU A 259 -27.90 -8.82 5.47
N ASN A 260 -28.19 -7.86 6.36
CA ASN A 260 -28.84 -6.60 5.98
C ASN A 260 -27.95 -5.73 5.07
N GLU A 261 -26.65 -5.66 5.32
CA GLU A 261 -25.69 -4.97 4.46
C GLU A 261 -25.56 -5.65 3.09
N SER A 262 -25.51 -6.98 3.06
CA SER A 262 -25.48 -7.77 1.83
C SER A 262 -26.72 -7.53 0.97
N LYS A 263 -27.92 -7.52 1.59
CA LYS A 263 -29.18 -7.16 0.91
C LYS A 263 -29.15 -5.74 0.35
N LYS A 264 -28.61 -4.76 1.10
CA LYS A 264 -28.45 -3.38 0.63
C LYS A 264 -27.48 -3.29 -0.56
N GLN A 265 -26.35 -4.00 -0.51
CA GLN A 265 -25.37 -4.03 -1.60
C GLN A 265 -25.96 -4.68 -2.86
N ALA A 266 -26.71 -5.77 -2.71
CA ALA A 266 -27.40 -6.43 -3.82
C ALA A 266 -28.42 -5.50 -4.49
N ALA A 267 -29.22 -4.76 -3.71
CA ALA A 267 -30.16 -3.78 -4.24
C ALA A 267 -29.45 -2.63 -4.98
N LEU A 268 -28.34 -2.13 -4.44
CA LEU A 268 -27.54 -1.07 -5.06
C LEU A 268 -26.89 -1.55 -6.37
N ALA A 269 -26.42 -2.80 -6.41
CA ALA A 269 -25.90 -3.43 -7.62
C ALA A 269 -26.98 -3.53 -8.71
N GLN A 270 -28.18 -4.01 -8.37
CA GLN A 270 -29.32 -4.08 -9.31
C GLN A 270 -29.69 -2.69 -9.85
N GLN A 271 -29.73 -1.66 -8.99
CA GLN A 271 -30.00 -0.29 -9.42
C GLN A 271 -28.91 0.23 -10.37
N SER A 272 -27.64 -0.05 -10.09
CA SER A 272 -26.52 0.34 -10.96
C SER A 272 -26.59 -0.36 -12.33
N GLU A 273 -27.02 -1.63 -12.36
CA GLU A 273 -27.17 -2.39 -13.60
C GLU A 273 -28.31 -1.84 -14.46
N GLN A 274 -29.45 -1.48 -13.85
CA GLN A 274 -30.56 -0.82 -14.54
C GLN A 274 -30.12 0.53 -15.15
N LYS A 275 -29.41 1.37 -14.38
CA LYS A 275 -28.86 2.63 -14.90
C LYS A 275 -27.91 2.39 -16.07
N ARG A 276 -27.04 1.38 -15.98
CA ARG A 276 -26.12 1.03 -17.08
C ARG A 276 -26.86 0.60 -18.34
N LYS A 277 -27.93 -0.20 -18.21
CA LYS A 277 -28.80 -0.58 -19.35
C LYS A 277 -29.48 0.64 -19.97
N GLN A 278 -29.95 1.57 -19.16
CA GLN A 278 -30.53 2.84 -19.63
C GLN A 278 -29.49 3.68 -20.40
N TYR A 279 -28.30 3.91 -19.83
CA TYR A 279 -27.22 4.64 -20.51
C TYR A 279 -26.80 3.98 -21.82
N GLN A 280 -26.77 2.64 -21.88
CA GLN A 280 -26.48 1.93 -23.12
C GLN A 280 -27.57 2.14 -24.19
N LYS A 281 -28.83 2.20 -23.78
CA LYS A 281 -29.95 2.51 -24.68
C LYS A 281 -29.84 3.95 -25.21
N GLU A 282 -29.65 4.92 -24.33
CA GLU A 282 -29.47 6.33 -24.69
C GLU A 282 -28.25 6.53 -25.61
N THR A 283 -27.14 5.82 -25.35
CA THR A 283 -25.95 5.87 -26.21
C THR A 283 -26.21 5.29 -27.60
N ARG A 284 -27.02 4.22 -27.71
CA ARG A 284 -27.41 3.64 -29.00
C ARG A 284 -28.31 4.58 -29.78
N GLU A 285 -29.29 5.19 -29.12
CA GLU A 285 -30.19 6.18 -29.70
C GLU A 285 -29.41 7.42 -30.17
N ALA A 286 -28.50 7.94 -29.35
CA ALA A 286 -27.63 9.05 -29.73
C ALA A 286 -26.77 8.71 -30.96
N LYS A 287 -26.19 7.51 -31.03
CA LYS A 287 -25.43 7.05 -32.21
C LYS A 287 -26.30 6.99 -33.47
N GLN A 288 -27.55 6.53 -33.36
CA GLN A 288 -28.48 6.52 -34.49
C GLN A 288 -28.80 7.95 -34.95
N VAL A 289 -29.04 8.88 -34.03
CA VAL A 289 -29.26 10.30 -34.36
C VAL A 289 -28.04 10.90 -35.07
N VAL A 290 -26.82 10.66 -34.56
CA VAL A 290 -25.59 11.14 -35.23
C VAL A 290 -25.44 10.55 -36.63
N GLN A 291 -25.75 9.26 -36.82
CA GLN A 291 -25.72 8.63 -38.13
C GLN A 291 -26.71 9.30 -39.10
N HIS A 292 -27.95 9.54 -38.66
CA HIS A 292 -28.95 10.23 -39.47
C HIS A 292 -28.53 11.66 -39.85
N ILE A 293 -27.93 12.41 -38.92
CA ILE A 293 -27.39 13.75 -39.20
C ILE A 293 -26.25 13.66 -40.23
N SER A 294 -25.35 12.70 -40.09
CA SER A 294 -24.24 12.48 -41.04
C SER A 294 -24.76 12.14 -42.44
N ASP A 295 -25.74 11.25 -42.54
CA ASP A 295 -26.33 10.84 -43.81
C ASP A 295 -27.08 12.00 -44.48
N ALA A 296 -27.83 12.79 -43.69
CA ALA A 296 -28.51 14.00 -44.17
C ALA A 296 -27.51 15.05 -44.69
N LEU A 297 -26.41 15.29 -43.96
CA LEU A 297 -25.36 16.22 -44.38
C LEU A 297 -24.67 15.76 -45.66
N ASN A 298 -24.43 14.46 -45.83
CA ASN A 298 -23.85 13.91 -47.04
C ASN A 298 -24.81 14.03 -48.23
N ALA A 299 -26.10 13.79 -48.03
CA ALA A 299 -27.12 14.01 -49.05
C ALA A 299 -27.20 15.50 -49.46
N GLU A 300 -27.16 16.42 -48.50
CA GLU A 300 -27.12 17.85 -48.78
C GLU A 300 -25.88 18.25 -49.60
N LYS A 301 -24.70 17.73 -49.25
CA LYS A 301 -23.47 17.95 -50.02
C LYS A 301 -23.58 17.43 -51.46
N ALA A 302 -24.20 16.27 -51.66
CA ALA A 302 -24.41 15.71 -52.99
C ALA A 302 -25.34 16.61 -53.83
N VAL A 303 -26.47 17.04 -53.27
CA VAL A 303 -27.40 17.96 -53.94
C VAL A 303 -26.72 19.29 -54.26
N ASN A 304 -25.95 19.86 -53.34
CA ASN A 304 -25.21 21.09 -53.57
C ASN A 304 -24.14 20.94 -54.67
N HIS A 305 -23.47 19.79 -54.74
CA HIS A 305 -22.53 19.49 -55.80
C HIS A 305 -23.23 19.44 -57.17
N ASP A 306 -24.35 18.73 -57.27
CA ASP A 306 -25.15 18.64 -58.50
C ASP A 306 -25.70 20.00 -58.94
N LEU A 307 -26.18 20.81 -57.99
CA LEU A 307 -26.63 22.19 -58.26
C LEU A 307 -25.48 23.05 -58.79
N ASN A 308 -24.29 22.97 -58.20
CA ASN A 308 -23.13 23.69 -58.68
C ASN A 308 -22.72 23.27 -60.09
N ILE A 309 -22.73 21.96 -60.39
CA ILE A 309 -22.50 21.46 -61.75
C ILE A 309 -23.52 22.05 -62.73
N ARG A 310 -24.81 22.02 -62.37
CA ARG A 310 -25.89 22.54 -63.21
C ARG A 310 -25.79 24.05 -63.42
N MET A 311 -25.47 24.81 -62.38
CA MET A 311 -25.22 26.25 -62.48
C MET A 311 -24.05 26.56 -63.41
N LEU A 312 -22.94 25.81 -63.29
CA LEU A 312 -21.79 25.97 -64.18
C LEU A 312 -22.15 25.64 -65.64
N ALA A 313 -22.92 24.58 -65.88
CA ALA A 313 -23.39 24.23 -67.21
C ALA A 313 -24.25 25.34 -67.83
N LEU A 314 -25.23 25.87 -67.08
CA LEU A 314 -26.06 27.00 -67.51
C LEU A 314 -25.21 28.24 -67.80
N LEU A 315 -24.24 28.56 -66.94
CA LEU A 315 -23.33 29.68 -67.18
C LEU A 315 -22.48 29.48 -68.44
N MET A 316 -22.05 28.25 -68.73
CA MET A 316 -21.31 27.93 -69.95
C MET A 316 -22.17 28.06 -71.22
N GLU A 317 -23.47 27.74 -71.14
CA GLU A 317 -24.43 27.87 -72.24
C GLU A 317 -24.86 29.33 -72.47
N GLU A 318 -25.14 30.08 -71.41
CA GLU A 318 -25.67 31.45 -71.49
C GLU A 318 -24.58 32.48 -71.80
N LYS A 319 -23.34 32.27 -71.33
CA LYS A 319 -22.22 33.19 -71.58
C LYS A 319 -21.99 33.51 -73.06
N PRO A 320 -21.90 32.54 -74.00
CA PRO A 320 -21.73 32.86 -75.41
C PRO A 320 -22.96 33.59 -75.99
N ILE A 321 -24.17 33.27 -75.54
CA ILE A 321 -25.39 33.97 -75.97
C ILE A 321 -25.30 35.44 -75.56
N LEU A 322 -24.96 35.73 -74.30
CA LEU A 322 -24.76 37.10 -73.82
C LEU A 322 -23.68 37.84 -74.61
N LEU A 323 -22.55 37.20 -74.91
CA LEU A 323 -21.48 37.79 -75.72
C LEU A 323 -21.96 38.11 -77.16
N THR A 324 -22.77 37.24 -77.76
CA THR A 324 -23.34 37.51 -79.10
C THR A 324 -24.39 38.63 -79.07
N MET A 325 -25.20 38.72 -78.02
CA MET A 325 -26.14 39.82 -77.81
C MET A 325 -25.42 41.14 -77.63
N GLU A 326 -24.34 41.17 -76.85
CA GLU A 326 -23.49 42.35 -76.67
C GLU A 326 -22.85 42.79 -77.99
N ALA A 327 -22.28 41.85 -78.75
CA ALA A 327 -21.73 42.12 -80.08
C ALA A 327 -22.79 42.70 -81.04
N ARG A 328 -24.01 42.12 -81.04
CA ARG A 328 -25.15 42.61 -81.83
C ARG A 328 -25.57 44.01 -81.39
N GLN A 329 -25.61 44.30 -80.09
CA GLN A 329 -25.93 45.62 -79.56
C GLN A 329 -24.90 46.66 -79.99
N ILE A 330 -23.61 46.31 -79.97
CA ILE A 330 -22.52 47.17 -80.47
C ILE A 330 -22.70 47.43 -81.97
N GLN A 331 -23.03 46.41 -82.76
CA GLN A 331 -23.30 46.56 -84.20
C GLN A 331 -24.49 47.48 -84.46
N GLN A 332 -25.62 47.26 -83.78
CA GLN A 332 -26.81 48.11 -83.90
C GLN A 332 -26.52 49.58 -83.53
N LYS A 333 -25.72 49.82 -82.50
CA LYS A 333 -25.28 51.19 -82.14
C LYS A 333 -24.48 51.84 -83.28
N LYS A 334 -23.59 51.09 -83.95
CA LYS A 334 -22.83 51.58 -85.12
C LYS A 334 -23.76 51.88 -86.30
N GLU A 335 -24.69 50.98 -86.62
CA GLU A 335 -25.68 51.17 -87.69
C GLU A 335 -26.57 52.39 -87.43
N LEU A 336 -27.08 52.57 -86.20
CA LEU A 336 -27.83 53.77 -85.82
C LEU A 336 -27.01 55.04 -85.97
N SER A 337 -25.73 55.01 -85.61
CA SER A 337 -24.82 56.15 -85.81
C SER A 337 -24.64 56.48 -87.30
N ASN A 338 -24.48 55.45 -88.15
CA ASN A 338 -24.38 55.61 -89.60
C ASN A 338 -25.66 56.17 -90.20
N LEU A 339 -26.83 55.60 -89.84
CA LEU A 339 -28.14 56.08 -90.30
C LEU A 339 -28.40 57.52 -89.85
N ARG A 340 -28.02 57.88 -88.61
CA ARG A 340 -28.09 59.28 -88.14
C ARG A 340 -27.24 60.20 -89.01
N TYR A 341 -26.01 59.78 -89.33
CA TYR A 341 -25.11 60.55 -90.20
C TYR A 341 -25.67 60.71 -91.61
N GLU A 342 -26.17 59.64 -92.22
CA GLU A 342 -26.81 59.68 -93.55
C GLU A 342 -28.08 60.54 -93.56
N ASN A 343 -28.92 60.43 -92.53
CA ASN A 343 -30.12 61.25 -92.39
C ASN A 343 -29.75 62.74 -92.31
N ILE A 344 -28.72 63.10 -91.53
CA ILE A 344 -28.18 64.47 -91.49
C ILE A 344 -27.71 64.91 -92.88
N LYS A 345 -26.97 64.05 -93.61
CA LYS A 345 -26.48 64.35 -94.96
C LYS A 345 -27.62 64.56 -95.96
N LEU A 346 -28.62 63.67 -95.97
CA LEU A 346 -29.80 63.77 -96.83
C LEU A 346 -30.65 65.00 -96.48
N THR A 347 -30.83 65.30 -95.19
CA THR A 347 -31.54 66.50 -94.73
C THR A 347 -30.84 67.77 -95.23
N ARG A 348 -29.51 67.84 -95.13
CA ARG A 348 -28.72 68.95 -95.71
C ARG A 348 -28.88 69.04 -97.23
N HIS A 349 -28.84 67.91 -97.93
CA HIS A 349 -29.02 67.88 -99.38
C HIS A 349 -30.42 68.34 -99.80
N LEU A 350 -31.45 67.87 -99.11
CA LEU A 350 -32.85 68.27 -99.33
C LEU A 350 -33.04 69.76 -99.03
N ALA A 351 -32.46 70.28 -97.95
CA ALA A 351 -32.46 71.72 -97.66
C ALA A 351 -31.82 72.53 -98.80
N SER A 352 -30.65 72.10 -99.28
CA SER A 352 -29.97 72.74 -100.42
C SER A 352 -30.79 72.68 -101.72
N MET A 353 -31.41 71.53 -102.02
CA MET A 353 -32.29 71.38 -103.19
C MET A 353 -33.57 72.21 -103.07
N THR A 354 -34.15 72.30 -101.86
CA THR A 354 -35.31 73.12 -101.57
C THR A 354 -34.97 74.60 -101.74
N GLU A 355 -33.80 75.03 -101.26
CA GLU A 355 -33.31 76.39 -101.45
C GLU A 355 -33.08 76.70 -102.94
N LYS A 356 -32.45 75.79 -103.70
CA LYS A 356 -32.31 75.93 -105.16
C LYS A 356 -33.66 76.02 -105.86
N TYR A 357 -34.62 75.18 -105.47
CA TYR A 357 -35.98 75.19 -106.01
C TYR A 357 -36.68 76.51 -105.68
N GLN A 358 -36.58 77.02 -104.45
CA GLN A 358 -37.11 78.32 -104.05
C GLN A 358 -36.48 79.44 -104.87
N ARG A 359 -35.14 79.48 -105.00
CA ARG A 359 -34.44 80.45 -105.85
C ARG A 359 -34.91 80.40 -107.31
N LEU A 360 -35.04 79.19 -107.88
CA LEU A 360 -35.56 79.01 -109.24
C LEU A 360 -37.01 79.51 -109.34
N ASN A 361 -37.85 79.14 -108.39
CA ASN A 361 -39.25 79.51 -108.35
C ASN A 361 -39.47 81.02 -108.18
N ASP A 362 -38.55 81.68 -107.48
CA ASP A 362 -38.50 83.13 -107.31
C ASP A 362 -37.87 83.86 -108.49
N THR A 363 -37.37 83.17 -109.52
CA THR A 363 -36.93 83.89 -110.74
C THR A 363 -38.10 84.59 -111.43
N LYS A 364 -37.79 85.74 -112.06
CA LYS A 364 -38.76 86.59 -112.77
C LYS A 364 -39.51 85.80 -113.85
N VAL A 365 -38.85 84.85 -114.51
CA VAL A 365 -39.43 83.99 -115.56
C VAL A 365 -40.49 83.06 -114.97
N ILE A 366 -40.21 82.32 -113.89
CA ILE A 366 -41.21 81.43 -113.26
C ILE A 366 -42.34 82.24 -112.62
N ARG A 367 -42.05 83.37 -111.99
CA ARG A 367 -43.09 84.30 -111.50
C ARG A 367 -43.99 84.80 -112.63
N MET A 368 -43.43 85.11 -113.81
CA MET A 368 -44.20 85.45 -115.01
C MET A 368 -45.00 84.25 -115.53
N MET A 369 -44.42 83.05 -115.59
CA MET A 369 -45.14 81.84 -116.00
C MET A 369 -46.29 81.49 -115.04
N ARG A 370 -46.14 81.68 -113.72
CA ARG A 370 -47.23 81.54 -112.74
C ARG A 370 -48.29 82.62 -112.93
N LYS A 371 -47.90 83.88 -113.15
CA LYS A 371 -48.84 84.96 -113.49
C LYS A 371 -49.60 84.64 -114.78
N TYR A 372 -48.93 84.14 -115.80
CA TYR A 372 -49.51 83.71 -117.08
C TYR A 372 -50.41 82.49 -116.92
N TRP A 373 -50.00 81.47 -116.15
CA TRP A 373 -50.81 80.29 -115.86
C TRP A 373 -52.06 80.63 -115.04
N ASN A 374 -51.92 81.46 -114.00
CA ASN A 374 -53.06 81.96 -113.22
C ASN A 374 -53.98 82.86 -114.07
N PHE A 375 -53.42 83.66 -114.98
CA PHE A 375 -54.18 84.42 -115.98
C PHE A 375 -54.94 83.50 -116.93
N LYS A 376 -54.30 82.46 -117.46
CA LYS A 376 -54.91 81.44 -118.34
C LYS A 376 -55.98 80.62 -117.63
N LYS A 377 -55.75 80.24 -116.37
CA LYS A 377 -56.72 79.51 -115.51
C LYS A 377 -57.93 80.39 -115.18
N LYS A 378 -57.73 81.69 -114.89
CA LYS A 378 -58.81 82.68 -114.73
C LYS A 378 -59.59 82.94 -116.02
N ARG A 379 -58.96 82.82 -117.20
CA ARG A 379 -59.64 82.92 -118.51
C ARG A 379 -60.47 81.68 -118.86
N ARG A 380 -60.01 80.47 -118.52
CA ARG A 380 -60.84 79.26 -118.68
C ARG A 380 -62.07 79.27 -117.77
N LEU A 381 -61.97 79.82 -116.56
CA LEU A 381 -63.11 80.00 -115.65
C LEU A 381 -64.06 81.16 -116.02
N ARG A 382 -63.81 81.88 -117.13
CA ARG A 382 -64.69 82.94 -117.66
C ARG A 382 -65.35 82.61 -119.00
N ASN A 383 -65.09 81.42 -119.55
CA ASN A 383 -65.73 80.93 -120.77
C ASN A 383 -66.75 79.80 -120.50
N ASP A 384 -67.11 79.58 -119.24
CA ASP A 384 -68.23 78.71 -118.81
C ASP A 384 -69.37 79.54 -118.15
N THR A 385 -69.58 80.78 -118.64
CA THR A 385 -70.84 81.54 -118.50
C THR A 385 -71.10 82.37 -119.74
#